data_AF-A0A1I1MLY5-F1
#
_entry.id   AF-A0A1I1MLY5-F1
#
_cell.length_a   1.000
_cell.length_b   1.000
_cell.length_c   1.000
_cell.angle_alpha   90.00
_cell.angle_beta   90.00
_cell.angle_gamma   90.00
#
_symmetry.space_group_name_H-M   'P 1'
#
loop_
_entity.id
_entity.type
_entity.pdbx_description
1 polymer ?
#
loop_
_entity_poly.entity_id
_entity_poly.type
_entity_poly.pdbx_seq_one_letter_code
_entity_poly.pdbx_strand_id
1 'polypeptide(L)'
;MLYQDIENSAEALADGESVEKTLSIIELISSGGVAGQLIIAILFLLLIAAIYIYFERIFAIKAASQVDSNFMNQIKDHVSNGKIDSAQMLCAQQNTPVSRLIGKGITRIGKPLADINTALENAGRLEIYGLEKNVSVLATISGAAPMIGFLGTVVGMILAIFELANAGGTIQMDVLASGLYTAMTTTVAGLIVGIVAYMAYNHLVVKTDKVVYQMEANSLEFLDHLNEPT
;
A
#
# COMPACT_ATOMS: atom_id res chain seq x y z
N MET A 1 52.74 -51.67 -2.40
CA MET A 1 52.61 -50.54 -3.35
C MET A 1 51.17 -50.40 -3.82
N LEU A 2 50.59 -51.38 -4.54
CA LEU A 2 49.18 -51.27 -5.01
C LEU A 2 48.12 -51.09 -3.90
N TYR A 3 48.32 -51.67 -2.70
CA TYR A 3 47.40 -51.51 -1.57
C TYR A 3 47.46 -50.14 -0.89
N GLN A 4 48.62 -49.47 -0.98
CA GLN A 4 48.87 -48.17 -0.33
C GLN A 4 48.34 -47.01 -1.19
N ASP A 5 48.32 -47.20 -2.51
CA ASP A 5 47.65 -46.29 -3.45
C ASP A 5 46.12 -46.35 -3.34
N ILE A 6 45.55 -47.51 -2.95
CA ILE A 6 44.10 -47.66 -2.74
C ILE A 6 43.66 -47.01 -1.41
N GLU A 7 44.46 -47.12 -0.34
CA GLU A 7 44.20 -46.38 0.92
C GLU A 7 44.31 -44.86 0.73
N ASN A 8 45.34 -44.37 0.03
CA ASN A 8 45.48 -42.94 -0.29
C ASN A 8 44.38 -42.42 -1.23
N SER A 9 43.91 -43.26 -2.17
CA SER A 9 42.80 -42.90 -3.06
C SER A 9 41.44 -42.94 -2.35
N ALA A 10 41.29 -43.76 -1.30
CA ALA A 10 40.08 -43.83 -0.48
C ALA A 10 40.01 -42.66 0.52
N GLU A 11 41.14 -42.24 1.11
CA GLU A 11 41.20 -41.02 1.95
C GLU A 11 40.98 -39.74 1.12
N ALA A 12 41.44 -39.71 -0.14
CA ALA A 12 41.20 -38.59 -1.05
C ALA A 12 39.74 -38.47 -1.55
N LEU A 13 38.91 -39.49 -1.35
CA LEU A 13 37.47 -39.50 -1.70
C LEU A 13 36.56 -39.28 -0.49
N ALA A 14 37.11 -39.20 0.72
CA ALA A 14 36.35 -39.04 1.96
C ALA A 14 36.29 -37.59 2.48
N ASP A 15 37.12 -36.67 1.97
CA ASP A 15 37.13 -35.26 2.36
C ASP A 15 36.46 -34.39 1.29
N GLY A 16 35.14 -34.49 1.23
CA GLY A 16 34.34 -33.79 0.22
C GLY A 16 32.86 -33.89 0.50
N GLU A 17 32.45 -33.97 1.77
CA GLU A 17 31.07 -33.62 2.11
C GLU A 17 30.91 -32.13 1.82
N SER A 18 30.30 -31.83 0.67
CA SER A 18 29.76 -30.51 0.39
C SER A 18 28.73 -30.23 1.47
N VAL A 19 29.14 -29.55 2.53
CA VAL A 19 28.23 -28.97 3.51
C VAL A 19 27.31 -28.06 2.72
N GLU A 20 26.09 -28.51 2.44
CA GLU A 20 25.03 -27.69 1.88
C GLU A 20 24.83 -26.55 2.89
N LYS A 21 25.47 -25.40 2.63
CA LYS A 21 25.17 -24.17 3.36
C LYS A 21 23.73 -23.84 3.01
N THR A 22 22.84 -24.13 3.95
CA THR A 22 21.43 -23.77 3.86
C THR A 22 21.36 -22.25 3.78
N LEU A 23 20.76 -21.72 2.71
CA LEU A 23 20.61 -20.28 2.52
C LEU A 23 19.69 -19.72 3.62
N SER A 24 20.28 -19.26 4.73
CA SER A 24 19.55 -18.55 5.76
C SER A 24 19.41 -17.09 5.36
N ILE A 25 18.18 -16.60 5.24
CA ILE A 25 17.88 -15.18 4.92
C ILE A 25 18.59 -14.24 5.89
N ILE A 26 18.72 -14.65 7.16
CA ILE A 26 19.40 -13.87 8.20
C ILE A 26 20.90 -13.72 7.91
N GLU A 27 21.53 -14.79 7.42
CA GLU A 27 22.95 -14.84 7.12
C GLU A 27 23.26 -14.03 5.86
N LEU A 28 22.33 -14.08 4.89
CA LEU A 28 22.37 -13.31 3.64
C LEU A 28 22.21 -11.79 3.84
N ILE A 29 21.44 -11.37 4.85
CA ILE A 29 21.35 -9.97 5.26
C ILE A 29 22.63 -9.53 6.00
N SER A 30 23.22 -10.43 6.81
CA SER A 30 24.44 -10.14 7.57
C SER A 30 25.70 -10.11 6.71
N SER A 31 25.74 -10.86 5.59
CA SER A 31 26.87 -10.92 4.68
C SER A 31 27.01 -9.71 3.76
N GLY A 32 25.99 -8.85 3.70
CA GLY A 32 25.90 -7.75 2.73
C GLY A 32 26.69 -6.48 3.00
N GLY A 33 27.43 -6.46 4.09
CA GLY A 33 28.03 -5.24 4.61
C GLY A 33 26.99 -4.20 5.04
N VAL A 34 27.49 -3.08 5.55
CA VAL A 34 26.67 -2.01 6.14
C VAL A 34 25.70 -1.40 5.12
N ALA A 35 26.10 -1.29 3.85
CA ALA A 35 25.29 -0.71 2.79
C ALA A 35 24.05 -1.56 2.45
N GLY A 36 24.22 -2.88 2.30
CA GLY A 36 23.10 -3.80 2.06
C GLY A 36 22.12 -3.83 3.22
N GLN A 37 22.65 -3.88 4.46
CA GLN A 37 21.84 -3.85 5.68
C GLN A 37 21.00 -2.58 5.79
N LEU A 38 21.57 -1.42 5.46
CA LEU A 38 20.87 -0.14 5.49
C LEU A 38 19.71 -0.10 4.48
N ILE A 39 19.92 -0.61 3.27
CA ILE A 39 18.88 -0.67 2.23
C ILE A 39 17.75 -1.60 2.64
N ILE A 40 18.09 -2.79 3.15
CA ILE A 40 17.09 -3.76 3.64
C ILE A 40 16.32 -3.19 4.84
N ALA A 41 16.98 -2.47 5.74
CA ALA A 41 16.32 -1.79 6.86
C ALA A 41 15.33 -0.71 6.38
N ILE A 42 15.70 0.10 5.38
CA ILE A 42 14.79 1.07 4.77
C ILE A 42 13.59 0.37 4.13
N LEU A 43 13.82 -0.69 3.34
CA LEU A 43 12.74 -1.46 2.71
C LEU A 43 11.80 -2.08 3.76
N PHE A 44 12.35 -2.57 4.86
CA PHE A 44 11.56 -3.10 5.96
C PHE A 44 10.70 -2.02 6.65
N LEU A 45 11.24 -0.82 6.85
CA LEU A 45 10.46 0.32 7.36
C LEU A 45 9.35 0.72 6.39
N LEU A 46 9.62 0.74 5.08
CA LEU A 46 8.59 1.00 4.06
C LEU A 46 7.50 -0.07 4.06
N LEU A 47 7.84 -1.34 4.30
CA LEU A 47 6.88 -2.42 4.43
C LEU A 47 5.95 -2.21 5.63
N ILE A 48 6.52 -1.88 6.80
CA ILE A 48 5.74 -1.57 8.01
C ILE A 48 4.82 -0.38 7.76
N ALA A 49 5.33 0.69 7.15
CA ALA A 49 4.55 1.87 6.82
C ALA A 49 3.40 1.53 5.85
N ALA A 50 3.65 0.74 4.80
CA ALA A 50 2.62 0.31 3.86
C ALA A 50 1.52 -0.52 4.55
N ILE A 51 1.90 -1.48 5.40
CA ILE A 51 0.94 -2.30 6.16
C ILE A 51 0.12 -1.43 7.13
N TYR A 52 0.77 -0.53 7.86
CA TYR A 52 0.10 0.38 8.78
C TYR A 52 -0.94 1.26 8.06
N ILE A 53 -0.55 1.92 6.96
CA ILE A 53 -1.45 2.76 6.17
C ILE A 53 -2.60 1.92 5.61
N TYR A 54 -2.33 0.71 5.13
CA TYR A 54 -3.37 -0.18 4.62
C TYR A 54 -4.46 -0.47 5.65
N PHE A 55 -4.07 -0.88 6.87
CA PHE A 55 -5.03 -1.21 7.92
C PHE A 55 -5.76 0.03 8.47
N GLU A 56 -5.03 1.12 8.73
CA GLU A 56 -5.66 2.39 9.14
C GLU A 56 -6.73 2.80 8.13
N ARG A 57 -6.40 2.69 6.83
CA ARG A 57 -7.31 3.16 5.78
C ARG A 57 -8.47 2.25 5.49
N ILE A 58 -8.27 0.94 5.48
CA ILE A 58 -9.36 0.00 5.19
C ILE A 58 -10.46 0.09 6.26
N PHE A 59 -10.09 0.29 7.54
CA PHE A 59 -11.09 0.47 8.60
C PHE A 59 -11.86 1.77 8.44
N ALA A 60 -11.17 2.87 8.14
CA ALA A 60 -11.82 4.15 7.93
C ALA A 60 -12.73 4.17 6.70
N ILE A 61 -12.32 3.56 5.57
CA ILE A 61 -13.17 3.44 4.37
C ILE A 61 -14.35 2.48 4.63
N LYS A 62 -14.12 1.38 5.35
CA LYS A 62 -15.19 0.44 5.71
C LYS A 62 -16.23 1.10 6.61
N ALA A 63 -15.82 1.95 7.56
CA ALA A 63 -16.75 2.73 8.37
C ALA A 63 -17.53 3.73 7.51
N ALA A 64 -16.85 4.42 6.58
CA ALA A 64 -17.47 5.35 5.64
C ALA A 64 -18.49 4.71 4.68
N SER A 65 -18.28 3.45 4.29
CA SER A 65 -19.18 2.71 3.39
C SER A 65 -20.46 2.18 4.05
N GLN A 66 -20.57 2.25 5.38
CA GLN A 66 -21.75 1.75 6.08
C GLN A 66 -22.84 2.82 6.10
N VAL A 67 -23.75 2.75 5.13
CA VAL A 67 -24.93 3.61 5.06
C VAL A 67 -26.16 2.72 5.21
N ASP A 68 -27.10 3.14 6.06
CA ASP A 68 -28.41 2.49 6.18
C ASP A 68 -29.14 2.55 4.83
N SER A 69 -29.59 1.40 4.32
CA SER A 69 -30.35 1.31 3.07
C SER A 69 -31.65 2.12 3.09
N ASN A 70 -32.21 2.40 4.26
CA ASN A 70 -33.39 3.24 4.42
C ASN A 70 -33.06 4.73 4.65
N PHE A 71 -31.79 5.12 4.63
CA PHE A 71 -31.38 6.50 4.91
C PHE A 71 -32.06 7.49 3.94
N MET A 72 -31.93 7.26 2.63
CA MET A 72 -32.51 8.17 1.63
C MET A 72 -34.03 8.20 1.65
N ASN A 73 -34.68 7.05 1.86
CA ASN A 73 -36.14 6.99 2.02
C ASN A 73 -36.62 7.85 3.19
N GLN A 74 -35.93 7.79 4.34
CA GLN A 74 -36.26 8.61 5.51
C GLN A 74 -35.99 10.11 5.25
N ILE A 75 -34.91 10.44 4.53
CA ILE A 75 -34.64 11.83 4.12
C ILE A 75 -35.75 12.33 3.20
N LYS A 76 -36.17 11.55 2.19
CA LYS A 76 -37.29 11.89 1.31
C LYS A 76 -38.55 12.18 2.14
N ASP A 77 -38.94 11.26 3.01
CA ASP A 77 -40.13 11.41 3.86
C ASP A 77 -40.05 12.67 4.72
N HIS A 78 -38.92 12.96 5.35
CA HIS A 78 -38.76 14.17 6.15
C HIS A 78 -38.83 15.45 5.31
N VAL A 79 -38.16 15.49 4.16
CA VAL A 79 -38.11 16.67 3.28
C VAL A 79 -39.48 16.94 2.65
N SER A 80 -40.15 15.93 2.10
CA SER A 80 -41.49 16.08 1.49
C SER A 80 -42.56 16.50 2.50
N ASN A 81 -42.41 16.13 3.77
CA ASN A 81 -43.30 16.58 4.85
C ASN A 81 -42.89 17.93 5.48
N GLY A 82 -41.88 18.61 4.92
CA GLY A 82 -41.39 19.91 5.43
C GLY A 82 -40.62 19.83 6.75
N LYS A 83 -40.24 18.63 7.21
CA LYS A 83 -39.54 18.36 8.48
C LYS A 83 -38.03 18.45 8.32
N ILE A 84 -37.54 19.62 7.90
CA ILE A 84 -36.11 19.87 7.60
C ILE A 84 -35.21 19.60 8.81
N ASP A 85 -35.63 20.01 10.01
CA ASP A 85 -34.87 19.78 11.25
C ASP A 85 -34.69 18.29 11.55
N SER A 86 -35.72 17.48 11.27
CA SER A 86 -35.66 16.01 11.46
C SER A 86 -34.70 15.37 10.45
N ALA A 87 -34.75 15.80 9.19
CA ALA A 87 -33.80 15.32 8.17
C ALA A 87 -32.35 15.65 8.55
N GLN A 88 -32.10 16.87 9.06
CA GLN A 88 -30.77 17.29 9.49
C GLN A 88 -30.28 16.53 10.73
N MET A 89 -31.18 16.20 11.66
CA MET A 89 -30.86 15.36 12.82
C MET A 89 -30.49 13.93 12.41
N LEU A 90 -31.22 13.34 11.45
CA LEU A 90 -30.91 12.02 10.91
C LEU A 90 -29.52 12.00 10.24
N CYS A 91 -29.19 13.04 9.47
CA CYS A 91 -27.87 13.20 8.88
C CYS A 91 -26.74 13.23 9.92
N ALA A 92 -26.98 13.93 11.04
CA ALA A 92 -26.03 14.05 12.14
C ALA A 92 -25.85 12.73 12.91
N GLN A 93 -26.90 11.91 13.01
CA GLN A 93 -26.87 10.62 13.71
C GLN A 93 -26.07 9.56 12.95
N GLN A 94 -26.24 9.47 11.62
CA GLN A 94 -25.54 8.48 10.80
C GLN A 94 -24.03 8.77 10.67
N ASN A 95 -23.67 10.05 10.56
CA ASN A 95 -22.28 10.52 10.47
C ASN A 95 -21.40 9.78 9.42
N THR A 96 -21.97 9.53 8.24
CA THR A 96 -21.28 8.96 7.07
C THR A 96 -20.95 10.07 6.07
N PRO A 97 -20.06 9.84 5.08
CA PRO A 97 -19.83 10.81 4.01
C PRO A 97 -21.12 11.19 3.28
N VAL A 98 -21.96 10.20 2.97
CA VAL A 98 -23.30 10.42 2.38
C VAL A 98 -24.15 11.30 3.28
N SER A 99 -24.23 11.00 4.58
CA SER A 99 -25.10 11.76 5.48
C SER A 99 -24.64 13.20 5.69
N ARG A 100 -23.32 13.43 5.76
CA ARG A 100 -22.73 14.79 5.84
C ARG A 100 -22.96 15.58 4.56
N LEU A 101 -22.82 14.93 3.40
CA LEU A 101 -23.09 15.52 2.10
C LEU A 101 -24.56 15.92 1.96
N ILE A 102 -25.48 15.00 2.21
CA ILE A 102 -26.93 15.26 2.14
C ILE A 102 -27.34 16.33 3.14
N GLY A 103 -26.77 16.31 4.35
CA GLY A 103 -26.98 17.36 5.35
C GLY A 103 -26.61 18.75 4.84
N LYS A 104 -25.55 18.90 4.06
CA LYS A 104 -25.21 20.19 3.42
C LYS A 104 -26.26 20.59 2.37
N GLY A 105 -26.76 19.66 1.57
CA GLY A 105 -27.87 19.90 0.64
C GLY A 105 -29.13 20.39 1.34
N ILE A 106 -29.51 19.74 2.44
CA ILE A 106 -30.69 20.08 3.25
C ILE A 106 -30.63 21.53 3.75
N THR A 107 -29.47 21.99 4.24
CA THR A 107 -29.31 23.40 4.70
C THR A 107 -29.48 24.44 3.60
N ARG A 108 -29.52 24.02 2.33
CA ARG A 108 -29.66 24.89 1.15
C ARG A 108 -31.02 24.73 0.46
N ILE A 109 -31.93 23.93 1.00
CA ILE A 109 -33.31 23.82 0.50
C ILE A 109 -33.95 25.22 0.44
N GLY A 110 -34.65 25.51 -0.67
CA GLY A 110 -35.22 26.82 -0.98
C GLY A 110 -34.29 27.75 -1.79
N LYS A 111 -33.06 27.33 -2.08
CA LYS A 111 -32.18 27.96 -3.08
C LYS A 111 -32.40 27.32 -4.46
N PRO A 112 -31.96 27.98 -5.56
CA PRO A 112 -31.95 27.37 -6.88
C PRO A 112 -31.25 26.00 -6.87
N LEU A 113 -31.77 25.03 -7.62
CA LEU A 113 -31.22 23.67 -7.68
C LEU A 113 -29.72 23.64 -8.03
N ALA A 114 -29.28 24.57 -8.89
CA ALA A 114 -27.86 24.72 -9.26
C ALA A 114 -26.96 25.07 -8.06
N ASP A 115 -27.44 25.91 -7.13
CA ASP A 115 -26.70 26.27 -5.91
C ASP A 115 -26.61 25.07 -4.95
N ILE A 116 -27.68 24.27 -4.87
CA ILE A 116 -27.73 23.05 -4.06
C ILE A 116 -26.76 22.01 -4.61
N ASN A 117 -26.80 21.76 -5.93
CA ASN A 117 -25.86 20.83 -6.58
C ASN A 117 -24.40 21.27 -6.36
N THR A 118 -24.10 22.55 -6.57
CA THR A 118 -22.75 23.09 -6.32
C THR A 118 -22.30 22.89 -4.87
N ALA A 119 -23.22 23.00 -3.90
CA ALA A 119 -22.92 22.75 -2.49
C ALA A 119 -22.65 21.25 -2.21
N LEU A 120 -23.41 20.35 -2.83
CA LEU A 120 -23.22 18.90 -2.74
C LEU A 120 -21.89 18.47 -3.36
N GLU A 121 -21.56 18.96 -4.56
CA GLU A 121 -20.28 18.68 -5.23
C GLU A 121 -19.09 19.13 -4.38
N ASN A 122 -19.15 20.34 -3.82
CA ASN A 122 -18.08 20.85 -2.95
C ASN A 122 -17.94 20.03 -1.67
N ALA A 123 -19.06 19.62 -1.04
CA ALA A 123 -19.03 18.75 0.12
C ALA A 123 -18.45 17.37 -0.22
N GLY A 124 -18.84 16.81 -1.37
CA GLY A 124 -18.33 15.54 -1.87
C GLY A 124 -16.83 15.56 -2.09
N ARG A 125 -16.28 16.61 -2.70
CA ARG A 125 -14.83 16.78 -2.88
C ARG A 125 -14.06 16.77 -1.56
N LEU A 126 -14.60 17.41 -0.52
CA LEU A 126 -13.96 17.42 0.81
C LEU A 126 -13.98 16.02 1.47
N GLU A 127 -15.09 15.28 1.32
CA GLU A 127 -15.18 13.91 1.82
C GLU A 127 -14.23 12.96 1.07
N ILE A 128 -14.17 13.05 -0.27
CA ILE A 128 -13.23 12.28 -1.11
C ILE A 128 -11.80 12.52 -0.67
N TYR A 129 -11.42 13.79 -0.49
CA TYR A 129 -10.08 14.15 -0.01
C TYR A 129 -9.75 13.50 1.35
N GLY A 130 -10.72 13.42 2.26
CA GLY A 130 -10.57 12.72 3.54
C GLY A 130 -10.41 11.19 3.41
N LEU A 131 -11.08 10.59 2.42
CA LEU A 131 -11.00 9.15 2.13
C LEU A 131 -9.66 8.77 1.47
N GLU A 132 -9.14 9.62 0.59
CA GLU A 132 -7.88 9.41 -0.14
C GLU A 132 -6.62 9.71 0.70
N LYS A 133 -6.78 10.31 1.88
CA LYS A 133 -5.67 10.66 2.77
C LYS A 133 -4.73 9.47 2.98
N ASN A 134 -3.43 9.68 2.75
CA ASN A 134 -2.35 8.68 2.83
C ASN A 134 -2.37 7.56 1.77
N VAL A 135 -3.42 7.43 0.96
CA VAL A 135 -3.48 6.39 -0.10
C VAL A 135 -2.41 6.64 -1.17
N SER A 136 -2.12 7.91 -1.50
CA SER A 136 -1.03 8.28 -2.41
C SER A 136 0.36 7.87 -1.92
N VAL A 137 0.57 7.73 -0.61
CA VAL A 137 1.85 7.26 -0.05
C VAL A 137 2.09 5.80 -0.42
N LEU A 138 1.05 4.96 -0.43
CA LEU A 138 1.16 3.57 -0.89
C LEU A 138 1.55 3.49 -2.38
N ALA A 139 0.99 4.37 -3.22
CA ALA A 139 1.40 4.47 -4.61
C ALA A 139 2.89 4.83 -4.74
N THR A 140 3.36 5.82 -3.97
CA THR A 140 4.78 6.19 -3.93
C THR A 140 5.66 5.03 -3.47
N ILE A 141 5.28 4.32 -2.39
CA ILE A 141 6.05 3.16 -1.89
C ILE A 141 6.09 2.05 -2.95
N SER A 142 4.98 1.81 -3.66
CA SER A 142 4.90 0.78 -4.69
C SER A 142 5.88 0.99 -5.84
N GLY A 143 6.12 2.24 -6.23
CA GLY A 143 7.13 2.59 -7.23
C GLY A 143 8.54 2.71 -6.65
N ALA A 144 8.68 3.31 -5.46
CA ALA A 144 9.98 3.60 -4.87
C ALA A 144 10.71 2.36 -4.34
N ALA A 145 10.01 1.40 -3.74
CA ALA A 145 10.64 0.23 -3.13
C ALA A 145 11.42 -0.65 -4.13
N PRO A 146 10.88 -0.98 -5.33
CA PRO A 146 11.66 -1.67 -6.36
C PRO A 146 12.91 -0.89 -6.80
N MET A 147 12.80 0.44 -6.93
CA MET A 147 13.94 1.29 -7.30
C MET A 147 15.02 1.31 -6.21
N ILE A 148 14.62 1.33 -4.94
CA ILE A 148 15.54 1.21 -3.79
C ILE A 148 16.20 -0.17 -3.77
N GLY A 149 15.46 -1.23 -4.08
CA GLY A 149 16.02 -2.59 -4.20
C GLY A 149 17.08 -2.69 -5.31
N PHE A 150 16.78 -2.13 -6.49
CA PHE A 150 17.70 -2.04 -7.62
C PHE A 150 18.96 -1.23 -7.28
N LEU A 151 18.79 -0.10 -6.59
CA LEU A 151 19.92 0.68 -6.07
C LEU A 151 20.83 -0.18 -5.19
N GLY A 152 20.26 -1.03 -4.34
CA GLY A 152 21.05 -1.96 -3.52
C GLY A 152 21.87 -2.95 -4.33
N THR A 153 21.35 -3.42 -5.46
CA THR A 153 22.11 -4.29 -6.35
C THR A 153 23.29 -3.55 -6.99
N VAL A 154 23.06 -2.33 -7.47
CA VAL A 154 24.12 -1.50 -8.06
C VAL A 154 25.23 -1.21 -7.04
N VAL A 155 24.85 -0.82 -5.81
CA VAL A 155 25.81 -0.57 -4.73
C VAL A 155 26.58 -1.83 -4.36
N GLY A 156 25.89 -2.97 -4.20
CA GLY A 156 26.53 -4.25 -3.87
C GLY A 156 27.53 -4.70 -4.93
N MET A 157 27.21 -4.55 -6.21
CA MET A 157 28.14 -4.86 -7.30
C MET A 157 29.36 -3.93 -7.32
N ILE A 158 29.17 -2.62 -7.07
CA ILE A 158 30.29 -1.67 -6.99
C ILE A 158 31.25 -2.06 -5.86
N LEU A 159 30.72 -2.40 -4.68
CA LEU A 159 31.54 -2.82 -3.54
C LEU A 159 32.29 -4.11 -3.81
N ALA A 160 31.64 -5.12 -4.40
CA ALA A 160 32.27 -6.39 -4.73
C ALA A 160 33.44 -6.23 -5.74
N ILE A 161 33.24 -5.40 -6.77
CA ILE A 161 34.30 -5.10 -7.75
C ILE A 161 35.44 -4.30 -7.10
N PHE A 162 35.12 -3.36 -6.21
CA PHE A 162 36.11 -2.56 -5.49
C PHE A 162 36.98 -3.44 -4.58
N GLU A 163 36.39 -4.36 -3.84
CA GLU A 163 37.12 -5.33 -3.00
C GLU A 163 38.03 -6.23 -3.86
N LEU A 164 37.53 -6.73 -4.98
CA LEU A 164 38.31 -7.54 -5.93
C LEU A 164 39.51 -6.77 -6.49
N ALA A 165 39.33 -5.50 -6.86
CA ALA A 165 40.42 -4.66 -7.36
C ALA A 165 41.51 -4.41 -6.30
N ASN A 166 41.12 -4.29 -5.03
CA ASN A 166 42.05 -4.10 -3.91
C ASN A 166 42.74 -5.38 -3.45
N ALA A 167 42.20 -6.56 -3.78
CA ALA A 167 42.79 -7.86 -3.45
C ALA A 167 44.03 -8.25 -4.28
N GLY A 168 44.63 -7.29 -5.00
CA GLY A 168 45.91 -7.48 -5.68
C GLY A 168 45.88 -8.45 -6.87
N GLY A 169 44.71 -8.66 -7.48
CA GLY A 169 44.55 -9.46 -8.71
C GLY A 169 44.37 -10.97 -8.49
N THR A 170 44.31 -11.46 -7.25
CA THR A 170 43.87 -12.84 -6.99
C THR A 170 42.34 -12.86 -6.96
N ILE A 171 41.72 -13.45 -7.99
CA ILE A 171 40.26 -13.57 -8.06
C ILE A 171 39.79 -14.57 -7.00
N GLN A 172 39.32 -14.04 -5.87
CA GLN A 172 38.59 -14.83 -4.88
C GLN A 172 37.14 -14.93 -5.32
N MET A 173 36.83 -16.01 -6.04
CA MET A 173 35.50 -16.26 -6.61
C MET A 173 34.40 -16.22 -5.53
N ASP A 174 34.73 -16.63 -4.31
CA ASP A 174 33.82 -16.63 -3.16
C ASP A 174 33.36 -15.22 -2.76
N VAL A 175 34.27 -14.23 -2.76
CA VAL A 175 33.97 -12.83 -2.42
C VAL A 175 33.04 -12.20 -3.46
N LEU A 176 33.33 -12.46 -4.73
CA LEU A 176 32.51 -11.97 -5.84
C LEU A 176 31.11 -12.60 -5.80
N ALA A 177 31.04 -13.91 -5.54
CA ALA A 177 29.77 -14.61 -5.41
C ALA A 177 28.94 -14.07 -4.24
N SER A 178 29.51 -13.93 -3.04
CA SER A 178 28.79 -13.42 -1.87
C SER A 178 28.29 -11.98 -2.06
N GLY A 179 29.08 -11.12 -2.70
CA GLY A 179 28.69 -9.76 -3.04
C GLY A 179 27.51 -9.71 -4.01
N LEU A 180 27.53 -10.57 -5.04
CA LEU A 180 26.43 -10.68 -6.01
C LEU A 180 25.15 -11.23 -5.36
N TYR A 181 25.25 -12.28 -4.54
CA TYR A 181 24.10 -12.86 -3.85
C TYR A 181 23.41 -11.84 -2.94
N THR A 182 24.20 -11.07 -2.18
CA THR A 182 23.63 -10.01 -1.35
C THR A 182 22.98 -8.93 -2.20
N ALA A 183 23.66 -8.48 -3.26
CA ALA A 183 23.15 -7.48 -4.18
C ALA A 183 21.78 -7.88 -4.77
N MET A 184 21.60 -9.15 -5.15
CA MET A 184 20.32 -9.64 -5.67
C MET A 184 19.22 -9.68 -4.60
N THR A 185 19.58 -9.93 -3.34
CA THR A 185 18.63 -10.03 -2.23
C THR A 185 17.95 -8.69 -1.92
N THR A 186 18.66 -7.57 -2.05
CA THR A 186 18.04 -6.24 -1.89
C THR A 186 16.98 -5.97 -2.97
N THR A 187 17.22 -6.42 -4.20
CA THR A 187 16.24 -6.30 -5.29
C THR A 187 15.01 -7.13 -5.03
N VAL A 188 15.18 -8.39 -4.62
CA VAL A 188 14.05 -9.26 -4.27
C VAL A 188 13.22 -8.65 -3.14
N ALA A 189 13.89 -8.15 -2.09
CA ALA A 189 13.22 -7.45 -0.99
C ALA A 189 12.44 -6.22 -1.49
N GLY A 190 13.05 -5.39 -2.34
CA GLY A 190 12.41 -4.20 -2.89
C GLY A 190 11.19 -4.51 -3.74
N LEU A 191 11.25 -5.57 -4.54
CA LEU A 191 10.12 -6.06 -5.34
C LEU A 191 8.98 -6.55 -4.45
N ILE A 192 9.26 -7.33 -3.40
CA ILE A 192 8.23 -7.82 -2.47
C ILE A 192 7.48 -6.64 -1.85
N VAL A 193 8.22 -5.65 -1.32
CA VAL A 193 7.62 -4.44 -0.71
C VAL A 193 6.80 -3.66 -1.74
N GLY A 194 7.33 -3.48 -2.95
CA GLY A 194 6.64 -2.80 -4.04
C GLY A 194 5.32 -3.48 -4.43
N ILE A 195 5.32 -4.80 -4.59
CA ILE A 195 4.13 -5.60 -4.93
C ILE A 195 3.07 -5.50 -3.84
N VAL A 196 3.45 -5.65 -2.57
CA VAL A 196 2.52 -5.56 -1.44
C VAL A 196 1.89 -4.16 -1.37
N ALA A 197 2.69 -3.11 -1.49
CA ALA A 197 2.19 -1.73 -1.49
C ALA A 197 1.29 -1.45 -2.70
N TYR A 198 1.62 -1.98 -3.88
CA TYR A 198 0.80 -1.84 -5.09
C TYR A 198 -0.57 -2.50 -4.95
N MET A 199 -0.62 -3.73 -4.43
CA MET A 199 -1.87 -4.44 -4.19
C MET A 199 -2.73 -3.72 -3.14
N ALA A 200 -2.10 -3.26 -2.06
CA ALA A 200 -2.74 -2.48 -1.01
C ALA A 200 -3.34 -1.17 -1.56
N TYR A 201 -2.57 -0.43 -2.35
CA TYR A 201 -3.02 0.79 -3.03
C TYR A 201 -4.26 0.54 -3.89
N ASN A 202 -4.19 -0.38 -4.85
CA ASN A 202 -5.30 -0.66 -5.76
C ASN A 202 -6.55 -1.14 -5.02
N HIS A 203 -6.38 -1.96 -3.98
CA HIS A 203 -7.51 -2.40 -3.16
C HIS A 203 -8.19 -1.23 -2.44
N LEU A 204 -7.43 -0.28 -1.89
CA LEU A 204 -8.01 0.91 -1.25
C LEU A 204 -8.68 1.83 -2.27
N VAL A 205 -8.10 2.03 -3.45
CA VAL A 205 -8.71 2.83 -4.53
C VAL A 205 -10.09 2.31 -4.87
N VAL A 206 -10.22 1.00 -5.17
CA VAL A 206 -11.52 0.39 -5.50
C VAL A 206 -12.54 0.55 -4.37
N LYS A 207 -12.10 0.47 -3.10
CA LYS A 207 -12.97 0.66 -1.94
C LYS A 207 -13.41 2.11 -1.77
N THR A 208 -12.51 3.06 -2.02
CA THR A 208 -12.81 4.50 -2.00
C THR A 208 -13.80 4.84 -3.11
N ASP A 209 -13.55 4.38 -4.35
CA ASP A 209 -14.41 4.62 -5.51
C ASP A 209 -15.85 4.14 -5.26
N LYS A 210 -16.01 3.01 -4.56
CA LYS A 210 -17.34 2.52 -4.16
C LYS A 210 -18.07 3.53 -3.27
N VAL A 211 -17.38 4.16 -2.32
CA VAL A 211 -17.97 5.20 -1.45
C VAL A 211 -18.26 6.46 -2.27
N VAL A 212 -17.37 6.85 -3.18
CA VAL A 212 -17.59 8.00 -4.08
C VAL A 212 -18.84 7.80 -4.91
N TYR A 213 -18.98 6.65 -5.56
CA TYR A 213 -20.16 6.29 -6.34
C TYR A 213 -21.44 6.34 -5.49
N GLN A 214 -21.37 5.86 -4.24
CA GLN A 214 -22.51 5.94 -3.34
C GLN A 214 -22.90 7.40 -3.04
N MET A 215 -21.93 8.28 -2.78
CA MET A 215 -22.20 9.70 -2.58
C MET A 215 -22.83 10.34 -3.82
N GLU A 216 -22.30 10.08 -5.01
CA GLU A 216 -22.83 10.61 -6.26
C GLU A 216 -24.28 10.15 -6.51
N ALA A 217 -24.55 8.85 -6.37
CA ALA A 217 -25.88 8.29 -6.55
C ALA A 217 -26.90 8.90 -5.56
N ASN A 218 -26.53 9.03 -4.29
CA ASN A 218 -27.41 9.61 -3.26
C ASN A 218 -27.59 11.13 -3.48
N SER A 219 -26.58 11.83 -4.02
CA SER A 219 -26.69 13.25 -4.38
C SER A 219 -27.71 13.47 -5.49
N LEU A 220 -27.67 12.63 -6.53
CA LEU A 220 -28.61 12.67 -7.64
C LEU A 220 -30.03 12.36 -7.17
N GLU A 221 -30.21 11.27 -6.40
CA GLU A 221 -31.50 10.90 -5.81
C GLU A 221 -32.09 12.04 -4.95
N PHE A 222 -31.25 12.71 -4.15
CA PHE A 222 -31.69 13.87 -3.37
C PHE A 222 -32.16 15.04 -4.25
N LEU A 223 -31.42 15.36 -5.32
CA LEU A 223 -31.79 16.45 -6.23
C LEU A 223 -33.08 16.12 -7.01
N ASP A 224 -33.25 14.86 -7.42
CA ASP A 224 -34.46 14.39 -8.11
C ASP A 224 -35.68 14.55 -7.21
N HIS A 225 -35.58 14.19 -5.92
CA HIS A 225 -36.67 14.39 -4.96
C HIS A 225 -37.02 15.87 -4.73
N LEU A 226 -36.07 16.79 -4.87
CA LEU A 226 -36.34 18.22 -4.79
C LEU A 226 -36.99 18.77 -6.08
N ASN A 227 -36.86 18.05 -7.20
CA ASN A 227 -37.39 18.44 -8.50
C ASN A 227 -38.69 17.69 -8.88
N GLU A 228 -39.08 16.67 -8.11
CA GLU A 228 -40.38 15.99 -8.24
C GLU A 228 -41.50 17.05 -8.09
N PRO A 229 -42.42 17.19 -9.06
CA PRO A 229 -43.53 18.12 -8.94
C PRO A 229 -44.44 17.67 -7.79
N THR A 230 -44.57 18.52 -6.77
CA THR A 230 -45.58 18.40 -5.71
C THR A 230 -46.99 18.60 -6.23
#